data_AF-A0A4U1JIW9-F1
#
_entry.id   AF-A0A4U1JIW9-F1
#
_cell.length_a   1.000
_cell.length_b   1.000
_cell.length_c   1.000
_cell.angle_alpha   90.00
_cell.angle_beta   90.00
_cell.angle_gamma   90.00
#
_symmetry.space_group_name_H-M   'P 1'
#
loop_
_entity.id
_entity.type
_entity.pdbx_description
1 polymer ?
#
loop_
_entity_poly.entity_id
_entity_poly.type
_entity_poly.pdbx_seq_one_letter_code
_entity_poly.pdbx_strand_id
1 'polypeptide(L)'
;MLRALLEHLARLFAPAKPKEPPATEAADDGEPLPDPDAIAVLPIEDAIDLHGFAPRDIPSVVEEYLHEAHARGFPEVRLIHGRGKGVQRRVVQSLLARHPLVESFRDAPATRGGWGATIARLRINRS
;
A
#
# COMPACT_ATOMS: atom_id res chain seq x y z
N MET A 1 -6.49 -12.56 35.61
CA MET A 1 -7.41 -12.07 34.55
C MET A 1 -6.73 -11.14 33.56
N LEU A 2 -5.87 -10.20 33.98
CA LEU A 2 -5.17 -9.27 33.06
C LEU A 2 -4.23 -9.97 32.05
N ARG A 3 -3.62 -11.11 32.44
CA ARG A 3 -2.70 -11.89 31.58
C ARG A 3 -3.39 -12.51 30.36
N ALA A 4 -4.60 -13.05 30.55
CA ALA A 4 -5.38 -13.63 29.46
C ALA A 4 -5.89 -12.57 28.48
N LEU A 5 -6.21 -11.37 28.97
CA LEU A 5 -6.59 -10.23 28.12
C LEU A 5 -5.41 -9.74 27.28
N LEU A 6 -4.22 -9.62 27.87
CA LEU A 6 -3.00 -9.25 27.16
C LEU A 6 -2.61 -10.31 26.11
N GLU A 7 -2.71 -11.60 26.42
CA GLU A 7 -2.46 -12.67 25.44
C GLU A 7 -3.49 -12.68 24.30
N HIS A 8 -4.75 -12.37 24.59
CA HIS A 8 -5.79 -12.29 23.56
C HIS A 8 -5.57 -11.09 22.64
N LEU A 9 -5.22 -9.93 23.20
CA LEU A 9 -4.88 -8.73 22.42
C LEU A 9 -3.61 -8.94 21.58
N ALA A 10 -2.58 -9.59 22.12
CA ALA A 10 -1.36 -9.93 21.37
C ALA A 10 -1.64 -10.83 20.16
N ARG A 11 -2.63 -11.73 20.24
CA ARG A 11 -3.03 -12.60 19.11
C ARG A 11 -3.83 -11.85 18.03
N LEU A 12 -4.60 -10.84 18.42
CA LEU A 12 -5.39 -10.04 17.48
C LEU A 12 -4.52 -9.09 16.64
N PHE A 13 -3.37 -8.67 17.18
CA PHE A 13 -2.41 -7.78 16.51
C PHE A 13 -1.10 -8.47 16.07
N ALA A 14 -0.95 -9.79 16.29
CA ALA A 14 0.17 -10.53 15.76
C ALA A 14 0.14 -10.51 14.22
N PRO A 15 1.27 -10.21 13.56
CA PRO A 15 1.32 -10.25 12.10
C PRO A 15 0.95 -11.66 11.63
N ALA A 16 0.04 -11.74 10.66
CA ALA A 16 -0.30 -13.02 10.04
C ALA A 16 1.00 -13.70 9.58
N LYS A 17 1.19 -14.97 9.99
CA LYS A 17 2.31 -15.78 9.52
C LYS A 17 2.39 -15.67 7.99
N PRO A 18 3.57 -15.39 7.40
CA PRO A 18 3.71 -15.34 5.95
C PRO A 18 3.24 -16.68 5.37
N LYS A 19 2.49 -16.63 4.27
CA LYS A 19 2.18 -17.84 3.51
C LYS A 19 3.50 -18.35 2.96
N GLU A 20 3.84 -19.59 3.29
CA GLU A 20 4.96 -20.28 2.65
C GLU A 20 4.78 -20.17 1.13
N PRO A 21 5.80 -19.69 0.39
CA PRO A 21 5.72 -19.65 -1.05
C PRO A 21 5.58 -21.07 -1.60
N PRO A 22 4.87 -21.28 -2.72
CA PRO A 22 4.84 -22.57 -3.37
C PRO A 22 6.26 -22.95 -3.79
N ALA A 23 6.67 -24.18 -3.44
CA ALA A 23 7.96 -24.72 -3.85
C ALA A 23 7.98 -24.93 -5.37
N THR A 24 8.60 -23.99 -6.09
CA THR A 24 9.16 -24.23 -7.43
C THR A 24 10.53 -23.59 -7.50
N GLU A 25 11.52 -24.43 -7.75
CA GLU A 25 12.96 -24.16 -7.78
C GLU A 25 13.43 -23.44 -9.05
N ALA A 26 14.65 -22.88 -8.94
CA ALA A 26 15.57 -22.32 -9.95
C ALA A 26 15.34 -20.85 -10.38
N ALA A 27 16.28 -19.91 -10.27
CA ALA A 27 17.74 -19.97 -10.11
C ALA A 27 18.23 -19.18 -8.89
N ASP A 28 19.23 -19.74 -8.22
CA ASP A 28 19.93 -19.18 -7.06
C ASP A 28 21.01 -18.21 -7.55
N ASP A 29 20.65 -16.93 -7.60
CA ASP A 29 21.59 -15.82 -7.79
C ASP A 29 22.07 -15.28 -6.43
N GLY A 30 22.13 -16.09 -5.37
CA GLY A 30 22.84 -15.77 -4.12
C GLY A 30 22.44 -14.48 -3.39
N GLU A 31 21.32 -13.85 -3.74
CA GLU A 31 20.82 -12.68 -3.01
C GLU A 31 20.17 -13.19 -1.72
N PRO A 32 20.73 -12.85 -0.54
CA PRO A 32 20.12 -13.25 0.72
C PRO A 32 18.69 -12.71 0.77
N LEU A 33 17.75 -13.58 1.11
CA LEU A 33 16.37 -13.18 1.36
C LEU A 33 16.39 -12.00 2.35
N PRO A 34 15.72 -10.87 2.03
CA PRO A 34 15.77 -9.71 2.90
C PRO A 34 15.28 -10.10 4.29
N ASP A 35 16.00 -9.60 5.31
CA ASP A 35 15.66 -9.82 6.71
C ASP A 35 14.17 -9.46 6.93
N PRO A 36 13.34 -10.38 7.46
CA PRO A 36 11.93 -10.12 7.71
C PRO A 36 11.69 -8.92 8.65
N ASP A 37 12.71 -8.52 9.42
CA ASP A 37 12.69 -7.36 10.31
C ASP A 37 13.41 -6.13 9.72
N ALA A 38 13.96 -6.22 8.49
CA ALA A 38 14.55 -5.06 7.82
C ALA A 38 13.49 -4.01 7.51
N ILE A 39 13.75 -2.78 7.97
CA ILE A 39 12.94 -1.62 7.62
C ILE A 39 13.19 -1.31 6.13
N ALA A 40 12.24 -1.71 5.28
CA ALA A 40 12.25 -1.37 3.87
C ALA A 40 11.96 0.12 3.69
N VAL A 41 12.98 0.90 3.31
CA VAL A 41 12.80 2.29 2.90
C VAL A 41 12.23 2.30 1.49
N LEU A 42 10.94 2.60 1.36
CA LEU A 42 10.29 2.71 0.07
C LEU A 42 10.64 4.05 -0.57
N PRO A 43 11.21 4.07 -1.79
CA PRO A 43 11.38 5.32 -2.52
C PRO A 43 9.99 5.92 -2.81
N ILE A 44 9.80 7.19 -2.45
CA ILE A 44 8.56 7.90 -2.76
C ILE A 44 8.71 8.51 -4.16
N GLU A 45 8.12 7.80 -5.13
CA GLU A 45 8.02 8.19 -6.53
C GLU A 45 6.58 8.66 -6.86
N ASP A 46 6.26 8.85 -8.14
CA ASP A 46 4.90 9.19 -8.61
C ASP A 46 3.93 7.98 -8.63
N ALA A 47 4.38 6.80 -8.21
CA ALA A 47 3.55 5.61 -8.10
C ALA A 47 3.97 4.70 -6.94
N ILE A 48 3.01 3.93 -6.43
CA ILE A 48 3.25 2.85 -5.47
C ILE A 48 2.47 1.60 -5.89
N ASP A 49 3.15 0.45 -5.82
CA ASP A 49 2.53 -0.87 -6.02
C ASP A 49 2.06 -1.45 -4.69
N LEU A 50 0.75 -1.66 -4.56
CA LEU A 50 0.11 -2.14 -3.34
C LEU A 50 0.01 -3.68 -3.27
N HIS A 51 0.41 -4.44 -4.30
CA HIS A 51 0.35 -5.90 -4.29
C HIS A 51 1.27 -6.53 -3.24
N GLY A 52 2.38 -5.85 -2.90
CA GLY A 52 3.34 -6.31 -1.91
C GLY A 52 2.87 -6.17 -0.46
N PHE A 53 1.79 -5.44 -0.20
CA PHE A 53 1.31 -5.17 1.15
C PHE A 53 0.18 -6.10 1.56
N ALA A 54 0.12 -6.46 2.84
CA ALA A 54 -1.02 -7.20 3.35
C ALA A 54 -2.28 -6.32 3.26
N PRO A 55 -3.45 -6.88 2.91
CA PRO A 55 -4.68 -6.08 2.72
C PRO A 55 -5.09 -5.21 3.91
N ARG A 56 -4.75 -5.63 5.14
CA ARG A 56 -5.01 -4.87 6.37
C ARG A 56 -4.13 -3.63 6.52
N ASP A 57 -2.96 -3.61 5.89
CA ASP A 57 -1.94 -2.56 6.02
C ASP A 57 -2.06 -1.51 4.90
N ILE A 58 -2.77 -1.85 3.80
CA ILE A 58 -3.01 -0.93 2.68
C ILE A 58 -3.53 0.44 3.12
N PRO A 59 -4.50 0.56 4.06
CA PRO A 59 -5.00 1.88 4.46
C PRO A 59 -3.92 2.80 5.02
N SER A 60 -3.10 2.32 5.95
CA SER A 60 -2.02 3.10 6.55
C SER A 60 -0.92 3.40 5.54
N VAL A 61 -0.57 2.44 4.68
CA VAL A 61 0.43 2.62 3.61
C VAL A 61 0.00 3.72 2.65
N VAL A 62 -1.27 3.73 2.23
CA VAL A 62 -1.80 4.75 1.31
C VAL A 62 -1.81 6.13 1.98
N GLU A 63 -2.22 6.22 3.23
CA GLU A 63 -2.24 7.49 3.98
C GLU A 63 -0.84 8.10 4.10
N GLU A 64 0.12 7.32 4.57
CA GLU A 64 1.51 7.78 4.72
C GLU A 64 2.16 8.12 3.38
N TYR A 65 1.93 7.31 2.35
CA TYR A 65 2.42 7.60 1.00
C TYR A 65 1.85 8.91 0.43
N LEU A 66 0.57 9.23 0.67
CA LEU A 66 -0.02 10.49 0.22
C LEU A 66 0.58 11.71 0.95
N HIS A 67 0.89 11.57 2.25
CA HIS A 67 1.59 12.60 3.00
C HIS A 67 2.99 12.86 2.45
N GLU A 68 3.77 11.81 2.24
CA GLU A 68 5.13 11.91 1.70
C GLU A 68 5.15 12.43 0.26
N ALA A 69 4.24 11.95 -0.59
CA ALA A 69 4.13 12.42 -1.96
C ALA A 69 3.74 13.89 -2.02
N HIS A 70 2.81 14.33 -1.17
CA HIS A 70 2.44 15.74 -1.06
C HIS A 70 3.61 16.60 -0.55
N ALA A 71 4.35 16.14 0.47
CA ALA A 71 5.51 16.84 1.01
C ALA A 71 6.63 17.03 -0.05
N ARG A 72 6.76 16.07 -0.98
CA ARG A 72 7.67 16.14 -2.14
C ARG A 72 7.11 16.96 -3.31
N GLY A 73 5.89 17.48 -3.20
CA GLY A 73 5.27 18.32 -4.22
C GLY A 73 4.78 17.57 -5.45
N PHE A 74 4.54 16.27 -5.37
CA PHE A 74 3.94 15.54 -6.49
C PHE A 74 2.51 16.07 -6.76
N PRO A 75 2.20 16.51 -7.99
CA PRO A 75 0.85 16.98 -8.31
C PRO A 75 -0.15 15.83 -8.51
N GLU A 76 0.34 14.64 -8.84
CA GLU A 76 -0.46 13.45 -9.10
C GLU A 76 0.36 12.21 -8.72
N VAL A 77 -0.30 11.20 -8.14
CA VAL A 77 0.29 9.88 -7.86
C VAL A 77 -0.61 8.75 -8.36
N ARG A 78 -0.01 7.58 -8.60
CA ARG A 78 -0.70 6.38 -9.04
C ARG A 78 -0.61 5.24 -8.01
N LEU A 79 -1.76 4.80 -7.52
CA LEU A 79 -1.91 3.73 -6.55
C LEU A 79 -2.31 2.44 -7.27
N ILE A 80 -1.39 1.47 -7.41
CA ILE A 80 -1.61 0.24 -8.17
C ILE A 80 -2.10 -0.84 -7.20
N HIS A 81 -3.38 -1.18 -7.23
CA HIS A 81 -4.02 -2.12 -6.28
C HIS A 81 -4.50 -3.43 -6.93
N GLY A 82 -4.15 -3.63 -8.19
CA GLY A 82 -4.59 -4.77 -8.98
C GLY A 82 -6.07 -4.73 -9.35
N ARG A 83 -6.45 -5.62 -10.27
CA ARG A 83 -7.83 -5.72 -10.78
C ARG A 83 -8.72 -6.53 -9.82
N GLY A 84 -8.30 -7.74 -9.48
CA GLY A 84 -9.00 -8.62 -8.52
C GLY A 84 -10.53 -8.63 -8.67
N LYS A 85 -11.25 -8.71 -7.55
CA LYS A 85 -12.71 -8.48 -7.46
C LYS A 85 -13.07 -7.03 -7.11
N GLY A 86 -12.13 -6.09 -7.27
CA GLY A 86 -12.32 -4.66 -6.93
C GLY A 86 -12.45 -4.34 -5.43
N VAL A 87 -12.03 -5.23 -4.52
CA VAL A 87 -12.05 -4.95 -3.07
C VAL A 87 -11.03 -3.87 -2.72
N GLN A 88 -9.76 -4.03 -3.09
CA GLN A 88 -8.72 -3.04 -2.81
C GLN A 88 -9.00 -1.70 -3.48
N ARG A 89 -9.48 -1.71 -4.75
CA ARG A 89 -9.96 -0.51 -5.44
C ARG A 89 -10.96 0.29 -4.60
N ARG A 90 -11.97 -0.37 -4.03
CA ARG A 90 -12.98 0.29 -3.18
C ARG A 90 -12.37 0.85 -1.91
N VAL A 91 -11.47 0.11 -1.26
CA VAL A 91 -10.76 0.58 -0.05
C VAL A 91 -9.95 1.84 -0.37
N VAL A 92 -9.10 1.78 -1.40
CA VAL A 92 -8.28 2.91 -1.87
C VAL A 92 -9.16 4.12 -2.20
N GLN A 93 -10.16 3.96 -3.05
CA GLN A 93 -11.01 5.10 -3.45
C GLN A 93 -11.82 5.67 -2.27
N SER A 94 -12.24 4.84 -1.32
CA SER A 94 -12.90 5.32 -0.10
C SER A 94 -11.97 6.13 0.80
N LEU A 95 -10.69 5.77 0.87
CA LEU A 95 -9.66 6.55 1.57
C LEU A 95 -9.42 7.88 0.87
N LEU A 96 -9.22 7.86 -0.45
CA LEU A 96 -8.98 9.07 -1.24
C LEU A 96 -10.12 10.07 -1.13
N ALA A 97 -11.37 9.61 -1.14
CA ALA A 97 -12.56 10.46 -1.03
C ALA A 97 -12.64 11.28 0.26
N ARG A 98 -11.94 10.86 1.33
CA ARG A 98 -11.91 11.55 2.63
C ARG A 98 -10.56 12.18 2.95
N HIS A 99 -9.54 11.96 2.12
CA HIS A 99 -8.18 12.37 2.44
C HIS A 99 -7.98 13.88 2.21
N PRO A 100 -7.53 14.66 3.21
CA PRO A 100 -7.46 16.12 3.12
C PRO A 100 -6.47 16.63 2.06
N LEU A 101 -5.47 15.82 1.70
CA LEU A 101 -4.49 16.17 0.66
C LEU A 101 -4.93 15.82 -0.77
N VAL A 102 -6.02 15.08 -0.96
CA VAL A 102 -6.46 14.61 -2.29
C VAL A 102 -7.51 15.53 -2.88
N GLU A 103 -7.19 16.20 -3.98
CA GLU A 103 -8.10 17.09 -4.70
C GLU A 103 -9.16 16.30 -5.47
N SER A 104 -8.75 15.27 -6.21
CA SER A 104 -9.62 14.42 -7.00
C SER A 104 -8.97 13.07 -7.28
N PHE A 105 -9.75 12.07 -7.66
CA PHE A 105 -9.22 10.77 -8.08
C PHE A 105 -10.08 10.11 -9.16
N ARG A 106 -9.47 9.21 -9.93
CA ARG A 106 -10.12 8.43 -10.99
C ARG A 106 -9.41 7.10 -11.20
N ASP A 107 -10.09 6.13 -11.82
CA ASP A 107 -9.37 4.97 -12.36
C ASP A 107 -8.30 5.44 -13.36
N ALA A 108 -7.17 4.73 -13.39
CA ALA A 108 -6.12 5.01 -14.36
C ALA A 108 -6.64 4.75 -15.79
N PRO A 109 -6.08 5.43 -16.81
CA PRO A 109 -6.35 5.07 -18.20
C PRO A 109 -5.89 3.62 -18.47
N ALA A 110 -6.47 2.98 -19.49
CA ALA A 110 -6.14 1.58 -19.83
C ALA A 110 -4.63 1.35 -20.03
N THR A 111 -3.93 2.32 -20.62
CA THR A 111 -2.47 2.31 -20.83
C THR A 111 -1.64 2.40 -19.55
N ARG A 112 -2.23 2.80 -18.42
CA ARG A 112 -1.55 2.91 -17.11
C ARG A 112 -2.16 1.99 -16.04
N GLY A 113 -2.85 0.93 -16.46
CA GLY A 113 -3.39 -0.12 -15.57
C GLY A 113 -4.92 -0.14 -15.44
N GLY A 114 -5.63 0.80 -16.08
CA GLY A 114 -7.09 0.82 -16.06
C GLY A 114 -7.66 0.86 -14.65
N TRP A 115 -8.77 0.16 -14.44
CA TRP A 115 -9.38 -0.06 -13.13
C TRP A 115 -8.52 -0.87 -12.13
N GLY A 116 -7.33 -1.33 -12.53
CA GLY A 116 -6.35 -1.94 -11.63
C GLY A 116 -5.46 -0.93 -10.88
N ALA A 117 -5.59 0.36 -11.21
CA ALA A 117 -4.91 1.44 -10.51
C ALA A 117 -5.82 2.66 -10.38
N THR A 118 -5.59 3.45 -9.34
CA THR A 118 -6.26 4.73 -9.12
C THR A 118 -5.24 5.86 -9.23
N ILE A 119 -5.58 6.90 -10.00
CA ILE A 119 -4.83 8.15 -10.10
C ILE A 119 -5.42 9.13 -9.10
N ALA A 120 -4.60 9.67 -8.20
CA ALA A 120 -4.98 10.70 -7.23
C ALA A 120 -4.24 12.00 -7.53
N ARG A 121 -4.99 13.10 -7.73
CA ARG A 121 -4.42 14.45 -7.78
C ARG A 121 -4.30 15.00 -6.37
N LEU A 122 -3.12 15.53 -6.05
CA LEU A 122 -2.84 16.10 -4.74
C LEU A 122 -3.05 17.62 -4.77
N ARG A 123 -3.49 18.18 -3.64
CA ARG A 123 -3.53 19.63 -3.47
C ARG A 123 -2.09 20.16 -3.51
N ILE A 124 -1.90 21.31 -4.12
CA ILE A 124 -0.60 21.98 -4.17
C ILE A 124 -0.57 23.03 -3.06
N ASN A 125 0.45 23.02 -2.21
CA ASN A 125 0.72 24.13 -1.31
C ASN A 125 1.09 25.37 -2.16
N ARG A 126 0.13 26.27 -2.31
CA ARG A 126 0.38 27.61 -2.87
C ARG A 126 1.00 28.44 -1.75
N SER A 127 2.28 28.78 -1.92
CA SER A 127 3.01 29.72 -1.06
C SER A 127 2.39 31.12 -1.10
#